data_AF-A0A9P4US78-F1
#
_entry.id   AF-A0A9P4US78-F1
#
_cell.length_a   1.000
_cell.length_b   1.000
_cell.length_c   1.000
_cell.angle_alpha   90.00
_cell.angle_beta   90.00
_cell.angle_gamma   90.00
#
_symmetry.space_group_name_H-M   'P 1'
#
loop_
_entity.id
_entity.type
_entity.pdbx_description
1 polymer ?
#
loop_
_entity_poly.entity_id
_entity_poly.type
_entity_poly.pdbx_seq_one_letter_code
_entity_poly.pdbx_strand_id
1 'polypeptide(L)' 'NFLFWIGDQLLPTLAAMYPGQPMVIILDNVSIHQNPDVVSLTETHGHIVRYLPPYLPNSNPIKLTFGVLKAWIKR' A
#
# COMPACT_ATOMS: atom_id res chain seq x y z
N ASN A 1 12.97 5.66 -0.32
CA ASN A 1 12.14 6.08 -1.47
C ASN A 1 10.99 5.08 -1.58
N PHE A 2 9.75 5.54 -1.76
CA PHE A 2 8.56 4.69 -1.82
C PHE A 2 8.60 3.70 -2.99
N LEU A 3 9.08 4.11 -4.17
CA LEU A 3 9.20 3.24 -5.34
C LEU A 3 10.11 2.03 -5.08
N PHE A 4 11.28 2.24 -4.46
CA PHE A 4 12.17 1.15 -4.07
C PHE A 4 11.52 0.20 -3.07
N TRP A 5 10.76 0.73 -2.12
CA TRP A 5 10.05 -0.13 -1.16
C TRP A 5 8.99 -1.01 -1.83
N ILE A 6 8.27 -0.49 -2.85
CA ILE A 6 7.31 -1.29 -3.63
C ILE A 6 8.04 -2.47 -4.29
N GLY A 7 9.14 -2.19 -5.00
CA GLY A 7 9.91 -3.22 -5.71
C GLY A 7 10.59 -4.23 -4.79
N ASP A 8 11.26 -3.75 -3.74
CA ASP A 8 12.17 -4.59 -2.95
C ASP A 8 11.46 -5.29 -1.79
N GLN A 9 10.31 -4.79 -1.35
CA GLN A 9 9.62 -5.29 -0.15
C GLN A 9 8.21 -5.75 -0.44
N LEU A 10 7.35 -4.89 -0.99
CA LEU A 10 5.93 -5.21 -1.16
C LEU A 10 5.72 -6.33 -2.20
N LEU A 11 6.23 -6.17 -3.41
CA LEU A 11 5.99 -7.13 -4.50
C LEU A 11 6.53 -8.54 -4.18
N PRO A 12 7.76 -8.71 -3.64
CA PRO A 12 8.24 -10.03 -3.23
C PRO A 12 7.37 -10.67 -2.14
N THR A 13 6.89 -9.86 -1.20
CA THR A 13 6.01 -10.33 -0.12
C THR A 13 4.67 -10.82 -0.66
N LEU A 14 4.07 -10.10 -1.62
CA LEU A 14 2.82 -10.53 -2.26
C LEU A 14 3.00 -11.81 -3.08
N ALA A 15 4.08 -11.91 -3.85
CA ALA A 15 4.40 -13.11 -4.61
C ALA A 15 4.58 -14.35 -3.72
N ALA A 16 5.21 -14.18 -2.54
CA ALA A 16 5.41 -15.26 -1.59
C ALA A 16 4.12 -15.68 -0.85
N MET A 17 3.27 -14.72 -0.45
CA MET A 17 2.06 -15.01 0.31
C MET A 17 0.87 -15.41 -0.56
N TYR A 18 0.74 -14.84 -1.75
CA TYR A 18 -0.41 -14.98 -2.64
C TYR A 18 0.03 -15.33 -4.07
N PRO A 19 0.70 -16.48 -4.27
CA PRO A 19 1.28 -16.83 -5.56
C PRO A 19 0.21 -16.92 -6.66
N GLY A 20 0.43 -16.22 -7.77
CA GLY A 20 -0.46 -16.21 -8.93
C GLY A 20 -1.79 -15.46 -8.73
N GLN A 21 -1.96 -14.74 -7.61
CA GLN A 21 -3.18 -13.98 -7.33
C GLN A 21 -2.99 -12.48 -7.57
N PRO A 22 -3.76 -11.86 -8.47
CA PRO A 22 -3.69 -10.41 -8.68
C PRO A 22 -4.32 -9.67 -7.49
N MET A 23 -3.58 -8.73 -6.92
CA MET A 23 -4.01 -7.93 -5.77
C MET A 23 -4.49 -6.54 -6.20
N VAL A 24 -5.43 -5.98 -5.45
CA VAL A 24 -5.78 -4.55 -5.50
C VAL A 24 -5.08 -3.84 -4.34
N ILE A 25 -4.13 -2.97 -4.66
CA ILE A 25 -3.35 -2.19 -3.70
C ILE A 25 -4.01 -0.82 -3.55
N ILE A 26 -4.48 -0.54 -2.33
CA ILE A 26 -5.10 0.74 -1.98
C ILE A 26 -4.08 1.62 -1.29
N LEU A 27 -3.80 2.79 -1.86
CA LEU A 27 -2.83 3.77 -1.34
C LEU A 27 -3.54 5.04 -0.87
N ASP A 28 -3.03 5.65 0.21
CA ASP A 28 -3.42 7.01 0.58
C ASP A 28 -2.99 8.01 -0.51
N ASN A 29 -3.79 9.08 -0.70
CA ASN A 29 -3.49 10.16 -1.63
C ASN A 29 -2.57 11.21 -1.02
N VAL A 30 -1.37 10.79 -0.64
CA VAL A 30 -0.27 11.65 -0.17
C VAL A 30 0.78 11.75 -1.26
N SER A 31 1.46 12.90 -1.36
CA SER A 31 2.43 13.19 -2.44
C SER A 31 3.53 12.15 -2.58
N ILE A 32 3.95 11.50 -1.50
CA ILE A 32 4.96 10.44 -1.51
C ILE A 32 4.54 9.19 -2.29
N HIS A 33 3.23 8.97 -2.48
CA HIS A 33 2.67 7.86 -3.27
C HIS A 33 2.33 8.26 -4.71
N GLN A 34 2.38 9.55 -5.05
CA GLN A 34 2.02 10.09 -6.37
C GLN A 34 3.18 10.00 -7.37
N ASN A 35 3.96 8.92 -7.33
CA ASN A 35 4.95 8.64 -8.36
C ASN A 35 4.30 7.74 -9.44
N PRO A 36 4.22 8.17 -10.71
CA PRO A 36 3.66 7.35 -11.80
C PRO A 36 4.36 6.00 -11.96
N ASP A 37 5.65 5.91 -11.64
CA ASP A 37 6.43 4.67 -11.70
C ASP A 37 5.90 3.60 -10.74
N VAL A 38 5.25 4.00 -9.64
CA VAL A 38 4.63 3.05 -8.70
C VAL A 38 3.51 2.29 -9.39
N VAL A 39 2.65 2.99 -10.12
CA VAL A 39 1.54 2.37 -10.86
C VAL A 39 2.10 1.46 -11.94
N SER A 40 3.02 1.97 -12.77
CA SER A 40 3.64 1.18 -13.84
C SER A 40 4.32 -0.08 -13.32
N LEU A 41 5.10 0.03 -12.25
CA LEU A 41 5.80 -1.11 -11.66
C LEU A 41 4.82 -2.15 -11.13
N THR A 42 3.78 -1.71 -10.43
CA THR A 42 2.77 -2.59 -9.82
C THR A 42 1.92 -3.30 -10.87
N GLU A 43 1.50 -2.58 -11.91
CA GLU A 43 0.70 -3.13 -13.02
C GLU A 43 1.49 -4.12 -13.88
N THR A 44 2.79 -3.87 -14.09
CA THR A 44 3.68 -4.82 -14.79
C THR A 44 3.80 -6.16 -14.05
N HIS A 45 3.61 -6.16 -12.73
CA HIS A 45 3.58 -7.38 -11.91
C HIS A 45 2.17 -8.00 -11.78
N GLY A 46 1.17 -7.51 -12.54
CA GLY A 46 -0.18 -8.06 -12.55
C GLY A 46 -1.04 -7.64 -11.36
N HIS A 47 -0.73 -6.50 -10.73
CA HIS A 47 -1.52 -5.93 -9.64
C HIS A 47 -2.15 -4.61 -10.05
N ILE A 48 -3.17 -4.15 -9.32
CA ILE A 48 -3.90 -2.92 -9.64
C ILE A 48 -3.73 -1.93 -8.50
N VAL A 49 -3.43 -0.67 -8.81
CA VAL A 49 -3.35 0.41 -7.79
C VAL A 49 -4.63 1.25 -7.80
N ARG A 50 -5.12 1.58 -6.61
CA ARG A 50 -6.21 2.55 -6.40
C ARG A 50 -5.81 3.54 -5.32
N TYR A 51 -6.04 4.82 -5.57
CA TYR A 51 -5.80 5.88 -4.60
C TYR A 51 -7.09 6.23 -3.87
N LEU A 52 -6.99 6.45 -2.56
CA LEU A 52 -8.11 6.97 -1.79
C LEU A 52 -8.42 8.42 -2.19
N PRO A 53 -9.69 8.83 -2.22
CA PRO A 53 -10.06 10.22 -2.42
C PRO A 53 -9.32 11.16 -1.44
N PRO A 54 -8.90 12.35 -1.90
CA PRO A 54 -8.39 13.37 -0.98
C PRO A 54 -9.51 13.70 0.03
N TYR A 55 -9.21 13.59 1.32
CA TYR A 55 -10.12 13.86 2.44
C TYR A 55 -11.23 12.84 2.72
N LEU A 56 -10.90 11.54 2.71
CA LEU A 56 -11.67 10.53 3.45
C LEU A 56 -11.02 10.20 4.80
N PRO A 57 -11.22 11.04 5.84
CA PRO A 57 -10.53 10.89 7.13
C PRO A 57 -10.84 9.56 7.84
N ASN A 58 -11.98 8.92 7.55
CA ASN A 58 -12.45 7.73 8.26
C ASN A 58 -12.46 6.43 7.42
N SER A 59 -12.01 6.45 6.17
CA SER A 59 -12.23 5.31 5.23
C SER A 59 -11.03 4.39 5.05
N ASN A 60 -9.93 4.60 5.77
CA ASN A 60 -8.77 3.71 5.71
C ASN A 60 -8.78 2.75 6.93
N PRO A 61 -9.14 1.46 6.76
CA PRO A 61 -9.23 0.49 7.85
C PRO A 61 -7.92 0.35 8.63
N ILE A 62 -6.77 0.64 8.00
CA ILE A 62 -5.46 0.53 8.62
C ILE A 62 -5.29 1.48 9.82
N LYS A 63 -6.06 2.58 9.88
CA LYS A 63 -6.03 3.52 11.01
C LYS A 63 -6.46 2.86 12.32
N LEU A 64 -7.42 1.93 12.27
CA LEU A 64 -7.84 1.17 13.45
C LEU A 64 -6.71 0.27 13.93
N THR A 65 -6.10 -0.49 13.01
CA THR A 65 -4.99 -1.41 13.32
C THR A 65 -3.78 -0.67 13.90
N PHE A 66 -3.38 0.46 13.29
CA PHE A 66 -2.31 1.29 13.83
C PHE A 66 -2.68 1.96 15.16
N GLY A 67 -3.97 2.27 15.39
CA GLY A 67 -4.46 2.75 16.68
C GLY A 67 -4.20 1.75 17.80
N VAL A 68 -4.52 0.48 17.57
CA VAL A 68 -4.24 -0.62 18.50
C VAL A 68 -2.74 -0.77 18.75
N LEU A 69 -1.94 -0.80 17.67
CA LEU A 69 -0.48 -0.93 17.79
C LEU A 69 0.14 0.23 18.57
N LYS A 70 -0.26 1.47 18.29
CA LYS A 70 0.23 2.66 19.01
C LYS A 70 -0.16 2.64 20.48
N ALA A 71 -1.37 2.18 20.80
CA ALA A 71 -1.82 2.03 22.18
C ALA A 71 -1.00 0.96 22.93
N TRP A 72 -0.63 -0.13 22.25
CA TRP A 72 0.25 -1.15 22.80
C TRP A 72 1.68 -0.64 23.06
N ILE A 73 2.27 0.11 22.12
CA ILE A 73 3.64 0.67 22.26
C ILE A 73 3.76 1.72 23.38
N LYS A 74 2.66 2.43 23.71
CA LYS A 74 2.66 3.47 24.75
C LYS A 74 2.63 2.92 26.20
N ARG A 75 2.48 1.62 26.38
CA ARG A 75 2.61 0.95 27.69
C ARG A 75 4.07 0.66 27.99
#